data_AF-A0A6P2BMU1-F1
#
_entry.id   AF-A0A6P2BMU1-F1
#
_cell.length_a   1.000
_cell.length_b   1.000
_cell.length_c   1.000
_cell.angle_alpha   90.00
_cell.angle_beta   90.00
_cell.angle_gamma   90.00
#
_symmetry.space_group_name_H-M   'P 1'
#
loop_
_entity.id
_entity.type
_entity.pdbx_description
1 polymer ?
#
loop_
_entity_poly.entity_id
_entity_poly.type
_entity_poly.pdbx_seq_one_letter_code
_entity_poly.pdbx_strand_id
1 'polypeptide(L)'
;MSGGCCGCPPGRRSSGCADSAWTPATCPSTASCRSTRRSSSASTSPAPHHGNCCAARLPTAGTSRRNPHPSAGRQSGPGPGGPARRPAEPDIDAVYAGLDLGTSGCKGTVVTADGTVLARARAGYQTHRPEPGAAEQDPAHWLNAVGEVTASLADQIDPERWRGIGLSAMIPTLVLADAAGAPVGPAITWEDGRAEEFGTALREGFGPDALYRRTGQWVDGRYLVPMARRLFAVSPELKARASHLLGAKDYLFGALTGEYLTDPSTATGFGCYDLAADSWLDGVADGLPALPGIAPSQAWRPLLAGAVPAVAAGLPPGIPVCVGGADSVLGALGLGITEPGQVAYIAGTSNVILGLSDTAAADPAHRYLITPMPVLGGWGLEMDLLATGSAHGWLAGLLTGGDQDALARLAAGVDPEDAPSFLPYLLPGEQGARWDPDLAGTLTGLHLGHGPGHLARGLQTGIVAESRHCLTVLQQASGVAGGVFLAGGGATASSLAVDLADATGRPVSPPDPERVDCSAIGAAMVAAAGVDGAALPAPPSAARGAVLPDPAHAARWDRLACRHEATLAAAAPLYHRGALPPDHPGGSHAVTSHDER
;
A
#
# COMPACT_ATOMS: atom_id res chain seq x y z
N MET A 1 33.79 -54.03 -27.71
CA MET A 1 33.58 -53.97 -29.18
C MET A 1 32.48 -52.93 -29.39
N SER A 2 32.83 -51.67 -29.62
CA SER A 2 33.01 -51.06 -30.96
C SER A 2 31.68 -50.97 -31.73
N GLY A 3 31.15 -49.81 -32.12
CA GLY A 3 31.61 -48.42 -31.98
C GLY A 3 30.94 -47.55 -33.08
N GLY A 4 30.88 -46.22 -32.93
CA GLY A 4 30.33 -45.36 -33.99
C GLY A 4 29.92 -43.95 -33.52
N CYS A 5 30.82 -42.98 -33.65
CA CYS A 5 30.55 -41.56 -33.43
C CYS A 5 30.53 -40.79 -34.77
N CYS A 6 29.59 -39.85 -34.91
CA CYS A 6 29.61 -38.68 -35.80
C CYS A 6 28.77 -37.60 -35.10
N GLY A 7 29.09 -36.30 -35.06
CA GLY A 7 30.25 -35.56 -35.56
C GLY A 7 29.86 -34.08 -35.78
N CYS A 8 30.19 -33.18 -34.83
CA CYS A 8 29.89 -31.74 -34.96
C CYS A 8 31.00 -30.96 -35.68
N PRO A 9 30.68 -29.87 -36.41
CA PRO A 9 31.67 -29.01 -37.09
C PRO A 9 32.27 -27.94 -36.14
N PRO A 10 33.46 -27.36 -36.46
CA PRO A 10 34.24 -26.57 -35.51
C PRO A 10 34.14 -25.03 -35.66
N GLY A 11 33.84 -24.36 -34.54
CA GLY A 11 34.64 -23.28 -33.92
C GLY A 11 35.02 -21.98 -34.66
N ARG A 12 34.80 -20.85 -33.98
CA ARG A 12 35.77 -19.74 -33.88
C ARG A 12 35.90 -19.26 -32.41
N ARG A 13 37.13 -18.89 -32.03
CA ARG A 13 37.53 -18.28 -30.76
C ARG A 13 37.29 -16.75 -30.86
N SER A 14 37.31 -15.90 -29.83
CA SER A 14 37.83 -15.97 -28.45
C SER A 14 37.07 -14.92 -27.58
N SER A 15 37.38 -14.53 -26.33
CA SER A 15 38.45 -14.82 -25.35
C SER A 15 38.09 -14.18 -23.99
N GLY A 16 38.43 -14.82 -22.87
CA GLY A 16 38.63 -14.10 -21.59
C GLY A 16 38.48 -14.97 -20.33
N CYS A 17 39.51 -14.98 -19.48
CA CYS A 17 39.53 -15.61 -18.15
C CYS A 17 38.55 -14.92 -17.16
N ALA A 18 38.17 -15.47 -16.00
CA ALA A 18 38.92 -16.42 -15.18
C ALA A 18 38.06 -17.36 -14.31
N ASP A 19 38.65 -18.51 -13.97
CA ASP A 19 38.15 -19.48 -13.01
C ASP A 19 38.27 -19.01 -11.55
N SER A 20 37.36 -19.46 -10.69
CA SER A 20 37.74 -20.22 -9.49
C SER A 20 36.54 -21.00 -8.93
N ALA A 21 36.77 -22.25 -8.56
CA ALA A 21 35.73 -23.23 -8.31
C ALA A 21 35.26 -23.26 -6.85
N TRP A 22 33.96 -23.52 -6.66
CA TRP A 22 33.41 -23.97 -5.38
C TRP A 22 33.81 -25.42 -5.09
N THR A 23 34.26 -25.69 -3.86
CA THR A 23 34.37 -27.04 -3.28
C THR A 23 33.50 -27.12 -2.02
N PRO A 24 32.69 -28.20 -1.84
CA PRO A 24 31.85 -28.35 -0.66
C PRO A 24 32.67 -28.89 0.53
N ALA A 25 32.54 -28.25 1.69
CA ALA A 25 33.19 -28.69 2.92
C ALA A 25 32.51 -29.93 3.53
N THR A 26 33.31 -30.88 4.02
CA THR A 26 32.88 -32.16 4.58
C THR A 26 32.61 -32.10 6.08
N CYS A 27 31.59 -32.83 6.53
CA CYS A 27 31.35 -33.14 7.95
C CYS A 27 32.39 -34.14 8.51
N PRO A 28 32.71 -34.06 9.82
CA PRO A 28 33.24 -35.19 10.58
C PRO A 28 32.28 -35.68 11.69
N SER A 29 31.78 -36.90 11.49
CA SER A 29 31.48 -37.95 12.48
C SER A 29 31.35 -37.64 13.99
N THR A 30 30.16 -37.97 14.51
CA THR A 30 29.89 -38.75 15.74
C THR A 30 31.07 -39.16 16.66
N ALA A 31 30.93 -38.88 17.95
CA ALA A 31 31.46 -39.72 19.03
C ALA A 31 30.51 -39.70 20.24
N SER A 32 30.24 -40.86 20.85
CA SER A 32 29.32 -40.99 21.99
C SER A 32 30.08 -41.10 23.32
N CYS A 33 29.53 -40.52 24.39
CA CYS A 33 29.72 -41.03 25.75
C CYS A 33 28.59 -40.61 26.70
N ARG A 34 28.41 -41.41 27.76
CA ARG A 34 27.26 -41.36 28.68
C ARG A 34 27.56 -40.59 29.96
N SER A 35 26.50 -40.08 30.59
CA SER A 35 26.31 -39.88 32.06
C SER A 35 27.29 -38.94 32.79
N THR A 36 26.84 -38.02 33.66
CA THR A 36 26.20 -38.31 34.96
C THR A 36 25.39 -37.13 35.54
N ARG A 37 24.72 -37.37 36.68
CA ARG A 37 23.78 -36.46 37.39
C ARG A 37 24.46 -35.41 38.30
N ARG A 38 23.63 -34.43 38.73
CA ARG A 38 23.65 -33.56 39.95
C ARG A 38 23.88 -32.07 39.66
N SER A 39 23.39 -31.09 40.44
CA SER A 39 22.13 -30.87 41.22
C SER A 39 22.27 -29.58 42.04
N SER A 40 21.18 -28.79 42.27
CA SER A 40 21.02 -27.73 43.33
C SER A 40 22.01 -26.53 43.28
N SER A 41 21.78 -25.31 43.80
CA SER A 41 20.65 -24.59 44.47
C SER A 41 21.05 -23.09 44.57
N ALA A 42 20.21 -22.10 44.20
CA ALA A 42 19.20 -21.36 45.00
C ALA A 42 19.69 -20.12 45.82
N SER A 43 18.95 -18.98 45.68
CA SER A 43 18.84 -17.81 46.60
C SER A 43 20.07 -16.87 46.77
N THR A 44 20.01 -15.58 47.17
CA THR A 44 19.01 -14.72 47.87
C THR A 44 19.21 -13.21 47.55
N SER A 45 18.22 -12.35 47.82
CA SER A 45 18.32 -10.85 47.95
C SER A 45 18.12 -10.43 49.45
N PRO A 46 17.90 -9.16 49.88
CA PRO A 46 18.15 -7.80 49.33
C PRO A 46 18.69 -6.71 50.33
N ALA A 47 18.92 -5.48 49.84
CA ALA A 47 18.75 -4.14 50.51
C ALA A 47 19.78 -3.64 51.60
N PRO A 48 19.66 -2.39 52.17
CA PRO A 48 19.88 -1.06 51.53
C PRO A 48 20.71 -0.05 52.42
N HIS A 49 20.88 1.24 52.03
CA HIS A 49 20.67 2.45 52.90
C HIS A 49 21.03 3.85 52.28
N HIS A 50 20.65 4.91 53.02
CA HIS A 50 20.52 6.35 52.68
C HIS A 50 21.79 7.24 52.66
N GLY A 51 21.65 8.47 52.14
CA GLY A 51 22.49 9.65 52.47
C GLY A 51 21.94 10.96 51.83
N ASN A 52 21.97 12.10 52.53
CA ASN A 52 21.27 13.36 52.14
C ASN A 52 22.07 14.65 52.51
N CYS A 53 21.59 15.82 52.04
CA CYS A 53 21.84 17.21 52.53
C CYS A 53 22.99 18.12 51.97
N CYS A 54 22.57 19.12 51.17
CA CYS A 54 22.77 20.59 51.23
C CYS A 54 24.00 21.29 51.87
N ALA A 55 24.56 22.35 51.22
CA ALA A 55 24.50 23.78 51.67
C ALA A 55 25.32 24.83 50.84
N ALA A 56 24.71 26.02 50.61
CA ALA A 56 25.19 27.43 50.52
C ALA A 56 26.64 27.81 50.07
N ARG A 57 26.88 28.65 49.04
CA ARG A 57 26.67 30.13 48.80
C ARG A 57 27.63 31.10 49.55
N LEU A 58 28.43 31.91 48.80
CA LEU A 58 28.39 33.41 48.67
C LEU A 58 29.65 33.99 47.92
N PRO A 59 29.65 35.28 47.45
CA PRO A 59 30.50 35.76 46.34
C PRO A 59 31.40 37.00 46.62
N THR A 60 32.17 37.46 45.63
CA THR A 60 32.76 38.82 45.56
C THR A 60 32.77 39.40 44.14
N ALA A 61 32.62 40.72 44.01
CA ALA A 61 32.59 41.48 42.75
C ALA A 61 33.81 42.39 42.57
N GLY A 62 34.07 42.85 41.33
CA GLY A 62 35.12 43.84 41.02
C GLY A 62 34.90 44.55 39.67
N THR A 63 35.04 45.87 39.64
CA THR A 63 34.72 46.77 38.50
C THR A 63 35.95 47.51 37.96
N SER A 64 36.02 47.86 36.65
CA SER A 64 36.45 49.21 36.16
C SER A 64 36.78 49.36 34.64
N ARG A 65 35.94 50.14 33.93
CA ARG A 65 36.23 51.24 32.94
C ARG A 65 36.80 51.02 31.49
N ARG A 66 35.91 51.37 30.53
CA ARG A 66 36.04 52.34 29.38
C ARG A 66 36.77 52.01 28.04
N ASN A 67 35.96 51.70 27.01
CA ASN A 67 35.77 52.30 25.65
C ASN A 67 36.96 52.91 24.83
N PRO A 68 36.93 52.91 23.46
CA PRO A 68 35.73 52.87 22.58
C PRO A 68 35.75 51.94 21.33
N HIS A 69 34.57 51.89 20.67
CA HIS A 69 34.16 51.23 19.39
C HIS A 69 34.85 51.79 18.11
N PRO A 70 34.68 51.22 16.87
CA PRO A 70 33.54 50.38 16.40
C PRO A 70 33.80 49.20 15.44
N SER A 71 32.85 48.24 15.37
CA SER A 71 32.31 47.68 14.10
C SER A 71 31.15 46.69 14.32
N ALA A 72 30.33 46.55 13.27
CA ALA A 72 29.02 45.92 13.15
C ALA A 72 28.77 44.52 13.80
N GLY A 73 27.64 44.43 14.50
CA GLY A 73 26.57 43.47 14.17
C GLY A 73 26.84 41.97 14.30
N ARG A 74 26.87 41.45 15.53
CA ARG A 74 26.62 40.02 15.79
C ARG A 74 25.14 39.78 16.09
N GLN A 75 24.62 38.68 15.53
CA GLN A 75 23.24 38.22 15.72
C GLN A 75 22.95 37.94 17.21
N SER A 76 21.78 38.37 17.67
CA SER A 76 21.25 38.03 18.99
C SER A 76 20.77 36.57 19.01
N GLY A 77 21.36 35.75 19.88
CA GLY A 77 20.89 34.38 20.11
C GLY A 77 19.49 34.34 20.75
N PRO A 78 18.78 33.19 20.67
CA PRO A 78 17.45 33.04 21.25
C PRO A 78 17.49 33.17 22.77
N GLY A 79 16.49 33.85 23.33
CA GLY A 79 16.31 33.95 24.79
C GLY A 79 15.98 32.58 25.42
N PRO A 80 16.16 32.43 26.74
CA PRO A 80 15.85 31.17 27.42
C PRO A 80 14.36 30.85 27.28
N GLY A 81 14.07 29.68 26.69
CA GLY A 81 12.70 29.23 26.48
C GLY A 81 11.92 29.12 27.80
N GLY A 82 10.65 29.51 27.76
CA GLY A 82 9.71 29.19 28.83
C GLY A 82 9.61 27.67 29.03
N PRO A 83 9.16 27.20 30.20
CA PRO A 83 9.07 25.78 30.48
C PRO A 83 8.21 25.08 29.42
N ALA A 84 8.77 24.06 28.78
CA ALA A 84 8.03 23.21 27.86
C ALA A 84 6.80 22.67 28.60
N ARG A 85 5.61 22.89 28.03
CA ARG A 85 4.39 22.26 28.55
C ARG A 85 4.60 20.75 28.55
N ARG A 86 4.39 20.10 29.69
CA ARG A 86 4.16 18.64 29.69
C ARG A 86 2.98 18.39 28.75
N PRO A 87 2.99 17.30 27.95
CA PRO A 87 1.76 16.86 27.29
C PRO A 87 0.69 16.70 28.39
N ALA A 88 -0.54 17.14 28.10
CA ALA A 88 -1.65 16.88 28.98
C ALA A 88 -1.83 15.36 29.10
N GLU A 89 -2.28 14.87 30.25
CA GLU A 89 -2.81 13.51 30.30
C GLU A 89 -4.00 13.47 29.33
N PRO A 90 -4.07 12.48 28.40
CA PRO A 90 -5.10 12.46 27.38
C PRO A 90 -6.46 12.39 28.06
N ASP A 91 -7.35 13.30 27.68
CA ASP A 91 -8.73 13.28 28.09
C ASP A 91 -9.35 11.96 27.61
N ILE A 92 -9.77 11.11 28.54
CA ILE A 92 -10.31 9.78 28.23
C ILE A 92 -11.65 9.86 27.50
N ASP A 93 -12.32 11.02 27.53
CA ASP A 93 -13.56 11.27 26.81
C ASP A 93 -13.33 11.89 25.42
N ALA A 94 -12.09 12.24 25.06
CA ALA A 94 -11.73 12.79 23.75
C ALA A 94 -11.82 11.74 22.62
N VAL A 95 -12.42 12.14 21.51
CA VAL A 95 -12.56 11.29 20.32
C VAL A 95 -12.08 12.01 19.05
N TYR A 96 -11.69 11.22 18.05
CA TYR A 96 -11.17 11.70 16.78
C TYR A 96 -11.92 10.99 15.66
N ALA A 97 -12.31 11.74 14.63
CA ALA A 97 -12.91 11.17 13.43
C ALA A 97 -11.83 10.89 12.38
N GLY A 98 -12.03 9.84 11.60
CA GLY A 98 -11.24 9.54 10.42
C GLY A 98 -12.15 9.26 9.26
N LEU A 99 -11.85 9.86 8.11
CA LEU A 99 -12.65 9.80 6.89
C LEU A 99 -11.79 9.19 5.78
N ASP A 100 -12.26 8.08 5.21
CA ASP A 100 -11.59 7.33 4.13
C ASP A 100 -12.39 7.45 2.84
N LEU A 101 -11.83 8.15 1.86
CA LEU A 101 -12.40 8.38 0.54
C LEU A 101 -11.90 7.28 -0.44
N GLY A 102 -12.48 6.09 -0.33
CA GLY A 102 -12.16 4.95 -1.19
C GLY A 102 -12.88 4.98 -2.55
N THR A 103 -12.67 3.98 -3.39
CA THR A 103 -13.20 3.99 -4.78
C THR A 103 -14.72 3.86 -4.87
N SER A 104 -15.40 3.15 -3.97
CA SER A 104 -16.86 2.93 -4.04
C SER A 104 -17.69 3.74 -3.04
N GLY A 105 -17.04 4.51 -2.17
CA GLY A 105 -17.72 5.28 -1.12
C GLY A 105 -16.77 5.85 -0.08
N CYS A 106 -17.26 6.84 0.65
CA CYS A 106 -16.62 7.36 1.85
C CYS A 106 -16.99 6.48 3.05
N LYS A 107 -16.00 6.12 3.86
CA LYS A 107 -16.17 5.46 5.16
C LYS A 107 -15.74 6.43 6.25
N GLY A 108 -16.42 6.42 7.38
CA GLY A 108 -16.04 7.20 8.55
C GLY A 108 -16.01 6.36 9.81
N THR A 109 -15.04 6.64 10.67
CA THR A 109 -14.94 6.04 12.02
C THR A 109 -14.69 7.12 13.06
N VAL A 110 -15.24 6.96 14.26
CA VAL A 110 -14.84 7.74 15.44
C VAL A 110 -14.10 6.82 16.40
N VAL A 111 -12.90 7.24 16.84
CA VAL A 111 -12.03 6.47 17.75
C VAL A 111 -11.65 7.29 18.98
N THR A 112 -11.41 6.61 20.10
CA THR A 112 -10.74 7.15 21.29
C THR A 112 -9.23 7.33 21.05
N ALA A 113 -8.55 8.04 21.96
CA ALA A 113 -7.09 8.24 21.89
C ALA A 113 -6.27 6.93 21.91
N ASP A 114 -6.79 5.82 22.46
CA ASP A 114 -6.16 4.49 22.45
C ASP A 114 -6.55 3.64 21.23
N GLY A 115 -7.34 4.19 20.29
CA GLY A 115 -7.71 3.55 19.04
C GLY A 115 -8.91 2.60 19.12
N THR A 116 -9.67 2.58 20.22
CA THR A 116 -10.96 1.87 20.29
C THR A 116 -11.99 2.55 19.39
N VAL A 117 -12.64 1.79 18.52
CA VAL A 117 -13.65 2.31 17.58
C VAL A 117 -15.02 2.40 18.25
N LEU A 118 -15.57 3.61 18.32
CA LEU A 118 -16.85 3.90 18.98
C LEU A 118 -18.04 3.94 18.00
N ALA A 119 -17.82 4.47 16.79
CA ALA A 119 -18.86 4.63 15.78
C ALA A 119 -18.31 4.42 14.37
N ARG A 120 -19.17 4.01 13.45
CA ARG A 120 -18.86 3.83 12.03
C ARG A 120 -20.00 4.35 11.16
N ALA A 121 -19.68 4.88 9.99
CA ALA A 121 -20.64 5.26 8.95
C ALA A 121 -20.05 5.01 7.55
N ARG A 122 -20.91 4.92 6.53
CA ARG A 122 -20.51 4.80 5.13
C ARG A 122 -21.54 5.46 4.21
N ALA A 123 -21.08 6.11 3.14
CA ALA A 123 -21.91 6.65 2.08
C ALA A 123 -21.28 6.31 0.71
N GLY A 124 -22.08 5.85 -0.24
CA GLY A 124 -21.60 5.33 -1.52
C GLY A 124 -21.66 6.36 -2.66
N TYR A 125 -20.82 6.17 -3.68
CA TYR A 125 -20.89 6.91 -4.94
C TYR A 125 -20.48 6.03 -6.13
N GLN A 126 -20.81 6.47 -7.35
CA GLN A 126 -20.60 5.69 -8.57
C GLN A 126 -19.33 6.12 -9.31
N THR A 127 -18.58 5.13 -9.82
CA THR A 127 -17.59 5.32 -10.88
C THR A 127 -18.27 5.23 -12.24
N HIS A 128 -18.15 6.28 -13.04
CA HIS A 128 -18.61 6.31 -14.42
C HIS A 128 -17.53 5.75 -15.36
N ARG A 129 -17.94 4.95 -16.34
CA ARG A 129 -17.05 4.39 -17.38
C ARG A 129 -17.58 4.77 -18.77
N PRO A 130 -17.40 6.04 -19.20
CA PRO A 130 -17.99 6.54 -20.45
C PRO A 130 -17.43 5.90 -21.72
N GLU A 131 -16.18 5.40 -21.67
CA GLU A 131 -15.49 4.72 -22.77
C GLU A 131 -14.63 3.57 -22.22
N PRO A 132 -14.18 2.60 -23.05
CA PRO A 132 -13.30 1.53 -22.61
C PRO A 132 -12.02 2.05 -21.95
N GLY A 133 -11.68 1.48 -20.79
CA GLY A 133 -10.53 1.89 -19.97
C GLY A 133 -10.77 3.14 -19.12
N ALA A 134 -11.91 3.84 -19.25
CA ALA A 134 -12.22 5.00 -18.42
C ALA A 134 -12.71 4.62 -17.01
N ALA A 135 -12.33 5.43 -16.02
CA ALA A 135 -12.81 5.32 -14.65
C ALA A 135 -12.89 6.71 -13.98
N GLU A 136 -14.05 7.34 -14.12
CA GLU A 136 -14.29 8.75 -13.81
C GLU A 136 -15.25 8.92 -12.62
N GLN A 137 -15.04 9.94 -11.79
CA GLN A 137 -15.93 10.26 -10.66
C GLN A 137 -16.23 11.77 -10.58
N ASP A 138 -17.36 12.13 -9.98
CA ASP A 138 -17.70 13.53 -9.70
C ASP A 138 -17.24 13.90 -8.27
N PRO A 139 -16.29 14.86 -8.09
CA PRO A 139 -15.86 15.29 -6.76
C PRO A 139 -16.99 15.85 -5.88
N ALA A 140 -18.10 16.33 -6.46
CA ALA A 140 -19.27 16.76 -5.68
C ALA A 140 -19.94 15.59 -4.95
N HIS A 141 -19.93 14.38 -5.53
CA HIS A 141 -20.45 13.18 -4.86
C HIS A 141 -19.60 12.80 -3.63
N TRP A 142 -18.29 13.03 -3.68
CA TRP A 142 -17.40 12.83 -2.53
C TRP A 142 -17.75 13.75 -1.37
N LEU A 143 -17.93 15.05 -1.65
CA LEU A 143 -18.30 16.03 -0.62
C LEU A 143 -19.68 15.70 -0.01
N ASN A 144 -20.65 15.30 -0.82
CA ASN A 144 -21.96 14.84 -0.34
C ASN A 144 -21.83 13.62 0.58
N ALA A 145 -21.07 12.60 0.17
CA ALA A 145 -20.83 11.39 0.95
C ALA A 145 -20.11 11.67 2.28
N VAL A 146 -19.15 12.61 2.29
CA VAL A 146 -18.51 13.08 3.54
C VAL A 146 -19.53 13.78 4.46
N GLY A 147 -20.50 14.51 3.89
CA GLY A 147 -21.64 15.08 4.63
C GLY A 147 -22.52 14.02 5.29
N GLU A 148 -22.95 13.02 4.53
CA GLU A 148 -23.76 11.90 5.03
C GLU A 148 -23.03 11.10 6.11
N VAL A 149 -21.74 10.81 5.90
CA VAL A 149 -20.88 10.09 6.86
C VAL A 149 -20.73 10.88 8.16
N THR A 150 -20.40 12.17 8.08
CA THR A 150 -20.18 13.00 9.29
C THR A 150 -21.47 13.22 10.06
N ALA A 151 -22.62 13.43 9.40
CA ALA A 151 -23.92 13.49 10.05
C ALA A 151 -24.27 12.15 10.74
N SER A 152 -24.09 11.02 10.07
CA SER A 152 -24.38 9.70 10.64
C SER A 152 -23.47 9.33 11.81
N LEU A 153 -22.23 9.84 11.85
CA LEU A 153 -21.34 9.72 13.02
C LEU A 153 -21.76 10.66 14.16
N ALA A 154 -22.23 11.88 13.86
CA ALA A 154 -22.73 12.84 14.84
C ALA A 154 -23.99 12.32 15.58
N ASP A 155 -24.86 11.59 14.89
CA ASP A 155 -26.02 10.90 15.48
C ASP A 155 -25.61 9.78 16.48
N GLN A 156 -24.38 9.26 16.37
CA GLN A 156 -23.85 8.20 17.24
C GLN A 156 -23.00 8.74 18.39
N ILE A 157 -22.18 9.77 18.15
CA ILE A 157 -21.23 10.34 19.10
C ILE A 157 -21.28 11.87 19.01
N ASP A 158 -21.64 12.51 20.13
CA ASP A 158 -21.73 13.97 20.27
C ASP A 158 -20.51 14.71 19.67
N PRO A 159 -20.72 15.55 18.64
CA PRO A 159 -19.67 16.32 18.00
C PRO A 159 -18.89 17.25 18.91
N GLU A 160 -19.43 17.68 20.05
CA GLU A 160 -18.67 18.50 21.03
C GLU A 160 -17.47 17.74 21.63
N ARG A 161 -17.49 16.41 21.60
CA ARG A 161 -16.36 15.55 22.04
C ARG A 161 -15.26 15.40 20.99
N TRP A 162 -15.51 15.79 19.75
CA TRP A 162 -14.59 15.54 18.63
C TRP A 162 -13.46 16.57 18.65
N ARG A 163 -12.23 16.08 18.81
CA ARG A 163 -11.02 16.90 18.90
C ARG A 163 -10.41 17.23 17.54
N GLY A 164 -10.57 16.34 16.57
CA GLY A 164 -9.99 16.49 15.24
C GLY A 164 -10.50 15.45 14.24
N ILE A 165 -10.21 15.70 12.97
CA ILE A 165 -10.60 14.88 11.83
C ILE A 165 -9.36 14.58 10.99
N GLY A 166 -9.12 13.31 10.70
CA GLY A 166 -8.08 12.89 9.76
C GLY A 166 -8.67 12.43 8.44
N LEU A 167 -7.89 12.58 7.37
CA LEU A 167 -8.28 12.20 6.01
C LEU A 167 -7.44 11.01 5.50
N SER A 168 -8.09 10.13 4.76
CA SER A 168 -7.54 9.07 3.94
C SER A 168 -8.22 9.15 2.57
N ALA A 169 -7.51 8.83 1.50
CA ALA A 169 -8.14 8.65 0.18
C ALA A 169 -7.35 7.66 -0.68
N MET A 170 -8.05 7.04 -1.62
CA MET A 170 -7.44 6.25 -2.69
C MET A 170 -6.39 7.04 -3.47
N ILE A 171 -5.30 6.37 -3.82
CA ILE A 171 -4.27 6.88 -4.72
C ILE A 171 -3.95 5.88 -5.85
N PRO A 172 -3.45 6.36 -6.99
CA PRO A 172 -3.50 7.75 -7.43
C PRO A 172 -4.91 8.12 -7.92
N THR A 173 -5.34 9.38 -7.76
CA THR A 173 -6.60 9.87 -8.37
C THR A 173 -6.47 11.36 -8.64
N LEU A 174 -6.59 11.73 -9.92
CA LEU A 174 -6.43 13.11 -10.39
C LEU A 174 -7.71 13.92 -10.20
N VAL A 175 -7.59 15.08 -9.58
CA VAL A 175 -8.56 16.17 -9.64
C VAL A 175 -7.89 17.40 -10.28
N LEU A 176 -8.56 18.00 -11.25
CA LEU A 176 -8.20 19.32 -11.79
C LEU A 176 -9.21 20.35 -11.28
N ALA A 177 -8.72 21.44 -10.71
CA ALA A 177 -9.54 22.54 -10.20
C ALA A 177 -9.10 23.90 -10.76
N ASP A 178 -10.02 24.86 -10.83
CA ASP A 178 -9.73 26.25 -11.20
C ASP A 178 -9.17 27.06 -10.01
N ALA A 179 -8.85 28.33 -10.23
CA ALA A 179 -8.28 29.21 -9.22
C ALA A 179 -9.24 29.55 -8.05
N ALA A 180 -10.53 29.20 -8.15
CA ALA A 180 -11.50 29.30 -7.05
C ALA A 180 -11.71 27.95 -6.34
N GLY A 181 -11.03 26.88 -6.78
CA GLY A 181 -11.13 25.54 -6.23
C GLY A 181 -12.28 24.69 -6.77
N ALA A 182 -12.99 25.17 -7.80
CA ALA A 182 -14.06 24.39 -8.42
C ALA A 182 -13.46 23.34 -9.38
N PRO A 183 -13.93 22.07 -9.36
CA PRO A 183 -13.51 21.06 -10.34
C PRO A 183 -13.78 21.51 -11.78
N VAL A 184 -12.78 21.37 -12.66
CA VAL A 184 -12.94 21.76 -14.09
C VAL A 184 -13.42 20.62 -14.99
N GLY A 185 -13.48 19.40 -14.47
CA GLY A 185 -13.96 18.18 -15.10
C GLY A 185 -14.14 17.05 -14.06
N PRO A 186 -14.42 15.80 -14.49
CA PRO A 186 -14.44 14.66 -13.58
C PRO A 186 -13.05 14.38 -13.00
N ALA A 187 -13.03 13.76 -11.82
CA ALA A 187 -11.83 13.13 -11.29
C ALA A 187 -11.52 11.84 -12.07
N ILE A 188 -10.24 11.57 -12.31
CA ILE A 188 -9.76 10.37 -12.99
C ILE A 188 -9.13 9.45 -11.95
N THR A 189 -9.71 8.26 -11.77
CA THR A 189 -9.32 7.31 -10.70
C THR A 189 -8.18 6.38 -11.12
N TRP A 190 -7.54 5.69 -10.16
CA TRP A 190 -6.46 4.73 -10.39
C TRP A 190 -6.84 3.57 -11.34
N GLU A 191 -8.14 3.29 -11.49
CA GLU A 191 -8.65 2.29 -12.43
C GLU A 191 -8.60 2.75 -13.91
N ASP A 192 -8.28 4.02 -14.19
CA ASP A 192 -8.26 4.58 -15.54
C ASP A 192 -6.95 4.26 -16.27
N GLY A 193 -7.03 3.41 -17.30
CA GLY A 193 -5.88 2.98 -18.09
C GLY A 193 -5.56 3.87 -19.29
N ARG A 194 -6.31 4.94 -19.54
CA ARG A 194 -6.29 5.61 -20.86
C ARG A 194 -5.06 6.49 -21.12
N ALA A 195 -4.21 6.71 -20.11
CA ALA A 195 -3.01 7.55 -20.20
C ALA A 195 -1.69 6.74 -20.24
N GLU A 196 -1.74 5.42 -20.50
CA GLU A 196 -0.55 4.56 -20.49
C GLU A 196 0.56 5.03 -21.45
N GLU A 197 0.21 5.56 -22.62
CA GLU A 197 1.21 6.13 -23.55
C GLU A 197 1.97 7.32 -22.93
N PHE A 198 1.30 8.13 -22.09
CA PHE A 198 1.90 9.27 -21.40
C PHE A 198 2.74 8.83 -20.18
N GLY A 199 2.33 7.76 -19.49
CA GLY A 199 3.09 7.15 -18.41
C GLY A 199 4.40 6.54 -18.91
N THR A 200 4.29 5.68 -19.92
CA THR A 200 5.45 5.11 -20.61
C THR A 200 6.35 6.19 -21.21
N ALA A 201 5.82 7.21 -21.91
CA ALA A 201 6.64 8.30 -22.45
C ALA A 201 7.37 9.13 -21.36
N LEU A 202 6.76 9.34 -20.19
CA LEU A 202 7.39 9.99 -19.05
C LEU A 202 8.54 9.13 -18.50
N ARG A 203 8.26 7.84 -18.25
CA ARG A 203 9.21 6.88 -17.68
C ARG A 203 10.44 6.70 -18.57
N GLU A 204 10.25 6.50 -19.87
CA GLU A 204 11.35 6.40 -20.84
C GLU A 204 12.08 7.74 -21.04
N GLY A 205 11.36 8.86 -21.07
CA GLY A 205 11.94 10.20 -21.26
C GLY A 205 12.83 10.66 -20.09
N PHE A 206 12.52 10.22 -18.87
CA PHE A 206 13.36 10.47 -17.68
C PHE A 206 14.47 9.41 -17.49
N GLY A 207 14.25 8.20 -18.01
CA GLY A 207 15.07 7.01 -17.75
C GLY A 207 14.46 6.18 -16.61
N PRO A 208 13.99 4.94 -16.85
CA PRO A 208 13.23 4.16 -15.87
C PRO A 208 13.95 3.98 -14.52
N ASP A 209 15.19 3.48 -14.53
CA ASP A 209 16.02 3.29 -13.33
C ASP A 209 16.26 4.60 -12.56
N ALA A 210 16.35 5.73 -13.26
CA ALA A 210 16.59 7.04 -12.66
C ALA A 210 15.31 7.58 -12.00
N LEU A 211 14.15 7.36 -12.64
CA LEU A 211 12.85 7.75 -12.10
C LEU A 211 12.54 6.92 -10.85
N TYR A 212 12.58 5.59 -10.97
CA TYR A 212 12.30 4.67 -9.86
C TYR A 212 13.20 4.93 -8.63
N ARG A 213 14.51 5.18 -8.82
CA ARG A 213 15.41 5.50 -7.69
C ARG A 213 15.12 6.84 -7.01
N ARG A 214 14.45 7.79 -7.68
CA ARG A 214 14.08 9.09 -7.09
C ARG A 214 12.67 9.09 -6.51
N THR A 215 11.71 8.44 -7.15
CA THR A 215 10.29 8.46 -6.75
C THR A 215 9.85 7.22 -5.98
N GLY A 216 10.59 6.11 -6.07
CA GLY A 216 10.14 4.80 -5.63
C GLY A 216 9.06 4.17 -6.50
N GLN A 217 8.68 4.81 -7.62
CA GLN A 217 7.49 4.47 -8.38
C GLN A 217 7.80 3.93 -9.77
N TRP A 218 7.10 2.86 -10.18
CA TRP A 218 7.03 2.45 -11.58
C TRP A 218 5.92 3.24 -12.29
N VAL A 219 6.25 4.48 -12.68
CA VAL A 219 5.25 5.43 -13.21
C VAL A 219 4.65 4.94 -14.52
N ASP A 220 3.36 4.65 -14.49
CA ASP A 220 2.53 4.18 -15.61
C ASP A 220 1.41 5.20 -15.94
N GLY A 221 0.41 4.83 -16.73
CA GLY A 221 -0.71 5.70 -17.07
C GLY A 221 -1.59 6.15 -15.89
N ARG A 222 -1.48 5.51 -14.72
CA ARG A 222 -2.37 5.73 -13.57
C ARG A 222 -1.92 6.88 -12.66
N TYR A 223 -0.73 7.44 -12.89
CA TYR A 223 -0.20 8.55 -12.09
C TYR A 223 -0.75 9.91 -12.57
N LEU A 224 -0.86 10.89 -11.66
CA LEU A 224 -1.57 12.14 -11.96
C LEU A 224 -0.92 12.97 -13.08
N VAL A 225 0.42 13.00 -13.17
CA VAL A 225 1.14 13.74 -14.24
C VAL A 225 0.82 13.14 -15.63
N PRO A 226 0.95 11.82 -15.87
CA PRO A 226 0.43 11.16 -17.07
C PRO A 226 -1.05 11.44 -17.37
N MET A 227 -1.95 11.27 -16.39
CA MET A 227 -3.38 11.53 -16.56
C MET A 227 -3.65 12.98 -17.01
N ALA A 228 -3.02 13.97 -16.37
CA ALA A 228 -3.20 15.38 -16.70
C ALA A 228 -2.66 15.70 -18.11
N ARG A 229 -1.50 15.14 -18.48
CA ARG A 229 -0.93 15.28 -19.83
C ARG A 229 -1.88 14.74 -20.90
N ARG A 230 -2.49 13.57 -20.68
CA ARG A 230 -3.53 13.03 -21.57
C ARG A 230 -4.71 13.99 -21.69
N LEU A 231 -5.30 14.41 -20.56
CA LEU A 231 -6.47 15.30 -20.56
C LEU A 231 -6.20 16.60 -21.32
N PHE A 232 -5.01 17.18 -21.20
CA PHE A 232 -4.63 18.39 -21.90
C PHE A 232 -4.28 18.19 -23.38
N ALA A 233 -3.87 17.00 -23.78
CA ALA A 233 -3.69 16.63 -25.19
C ALA A 233 -5.04 16.50 -25.92
N VAL A 234 -6.07 15.95 -25.24
CA VAL A 234 -7.42 15.77 -25.82
C VAL A 234 -8.34 16.97 -25.60
N SER A 235 -8.12 17.79 -24.57
CA SER A 235 -8.90 18.99 -24.27
C SER A 235 -8.04 20.19 -23.86
N PRO A 236 -7.69 21.06 -24.83
CA PRO A 236 -7.04 22.34 -24.55
C PRO A 236 -7.87 23.28 -23.67
N GLU A 237 -9.20 23.14 -23.67
CA GLU A 237 -10.12 23.94 -22.84
C GLU A 237 -10.00 23.59 -21.36
N LEU A 238 -9.83 22.31 -21.00
CA LEU A 238 -9.49 21.91 -19.64
C LEU A 238 -8.14 22.50 -19.22
N LYS A 239 -7.14 22.48 -20.11
CA LYS A 239 -5.82 23.07 -19.84
C LYS A 239 -5.89 24.57 -19.53
N ALA A 240 -6.75 25.30 -20.24
CA ALA A 240 -6.92 26.74 -20.05
C ALA A 240 -7.64 27.12 -18.74
N ARG A 241 -8.43 26.19 -18.16
CA ARG A 241 -9.20 26.41 -16.92
C ARG A 241 -8.50 25.89 -15.67
N ALA A 242 -7.74 24.80 -15.78
CA ALA A 242 -7.08 24.17 -14.64
C ALA A 242 -5.97 25.07 -14.05
N SER A 243 -6.09 25.40 -12.76
CA SER A 243 -5.11 26.16 -11.98
C SER A 243 -4.42 25.29 -10.92
N HIS A 244 -5.07 24.22 -10.47
CA HIS A 244 -4.52 23.23 -9.55
C HIS A 244 -4.63 21.80 -10.11
N LEU A 245 -3.62 20.99 -9.81
CA LEU A 245 -3.54 19.56 -10.10
C LEU A 245 -3.36 18.86 -8.75
N LEU A 246 -4.34 18.07 -8.33
CA LEU A 246 -4.51 17.62 -6.95
C LEU A 246 -4.79 16.10 -6.88
N GLY A 247 -4.37 15.45 -5.78
CA GLY A 247 -4.91 14.16 -5.37
C GLY A 247 -6.34 14.28 -4.84
N ALA A 248 -7.10 13.18 -4.81
CA ALA A 248 -8.44 13.16 -4.23
C ALA A 248 -8.47 13.64 -2.76
N LYS A 249 -7.50 13.21 -1.96
CA LYS A 249 -7.29 13.69 -0.58
C LYS A 249 -7.02 15.20 -0.53
N ASP A 250 -6.18 15.69 -1.44
CA ASP A 250 -5.71 17.08 -1.43
C ASP A 250 -6.84 18.04 -1.83
N TYR A 251 -7.67 17.61 -2.78
CA TYR A 251 -8.92 18.28 -3.11
C TYR A 251 -9.89 18.29 -1.92
N LEU A 252 -10.11 17.15 -1.24
CA LEU A 252 -10.98 17.08 -0.08
C LEU A 252 -10.47 17.97 1.06
N PHE A 253 -9.17 17.94 1.36
CA PHE A 253 -8.55 18.80 2.37
C PHE A 253 -8.71 20.28 2.03
N GLY A 254 -8.47 20.67 0.78
CA GLY A 254 -8.66 22.06 0.33
C GLY A 254 -10.11 22.51 0.31
N ALA A 255 -11.06 21.63 -0.03
CA ALA A 255 -12.49 21.91 0.08
C ALA A 255 -12.92 22.13 1.55
N LEU A 256 -12.33 21.38 2.50
CA LEU A 256 -12.60 21.49 3.93
C LEU A 256 -11.93 22.70 4.61
N THR A 257 -10.77 23.13 4.11
CA THR A 257 -9.86 24.06 4.85
C THR A 257 -9.45 25.32 4.09
N GLY A 258 -9.64 25.36 2.77
CA GLY A 258 -9.22 26.46 1.89
C GLY A 258 -7.75 26.44 1.46
N GLU A 259 -6.97 25.41 1.84
CA GLU A 259 -5.55 25.28 1.50
C GLU A 259 -5.26 23.92 0.85
N TYR A 260 -4.55 23.90 -0.28
CA TYR A 260 -4.20 22.66 -0.97
C TYR A 260 -2.85 22.12 -0.50
N LEU A 261 -2.91 21.12 0.38
CA LEU A 261 -1.75 20.40 0.91
C LEU A 261 -1.85 18.91 0.58
N THR A 262 -0.71 18.32 0.22
CA THR A 262 -0.52 16.88 0.11
C THR A 262 0.47 16.41 1.19
N ASP A 263 0.47 15.12 1.46
CA ASP A 263 1.46 14.51 2.36
C ASP A 263 2.43 13.61 1.55
N PRO A 264 3.61 13.26 2.09
CA PRO A 264 4.58 12.41 1.41
C PRO A 264 4.03 11.08 0.86
N SER A 265 3.03 10.47 1.48
CA SER A 265 2.44 9.21 0.98
C SER A 265 1.46 9.43 -0.17
N THR A 266 0.71 10.53 -0.21
CA THR A 266 -0.15 10.87 -1.35
C THR A 266 0.65 11.45 -2.52
N ALA A 267 1.76 12.15 -2.24
CA ALA A 267 2.63 12.78 -3.22
C ALA A 267 3.27 11.77 -4.19
N THR A 268 3.51 10.52 -3.78
CA THR A 268 4.04 9.46 -4.67
C THR A 268 3.14 9.22 -5.90
N GLY A 269 1.81 9.25 -5.71
CA GLY A 269 0.82 9.06 -6.77
C GLY A 269 0.88 10.10 -7.90
N PHE A 270 1.56 11.23 -7.69
CA PHE A 270 1.78 12.21 -8.77
C PHE A 270 2.77 11.69 -9.83
N GLY A 271 3.65 10.75 -9.47
CA GLY A 271 4.71 10.23 -10.33
C GLY A 271 5.92 11.18 -10.46
N CYS A 272 5.95 12.24 -9.64
CA CYS A 272 6.98 13.28 -9.67
C CYS A 272 7.43 13.77 -8.28
N TYR A 273 7.17 13.02 -7.22
CA TYR A 273 7.68 13.32 -5.86
C TYR A 273 9.04 12.66 -5.65
N ASP A 274 10.04 13.40 -5.17
CA ASP A 274 11.38 12.92 -4.85
C ASP A 274 11.47 12.49 -3.40
N LEU A 275 11.67 11.19 -3.17
CA LEU A 275 11.74 10.58 -1.84
C LEU A 275 12.88 11.13 -0.98
N ALA A 276 14.00 11.53 -1.60
CA ALA A 276 15.20 11.96 -0.88
C ALA A 276 15.22 13.48 -0.62
N ALA A 277 14.58 14.26 -1.50
CA ALA A 277 14.50 15.71 -1.38
C ALA A 277 13.24 16.23 -0.63
N ASP A 278 12.21 15.38 -0.44
CA ASP A 278 10.90 15.78 0.11
C ASP A 278 10.28 16.94 -0.71
N SER A 279 10.37 16.82 -2.04
CA SER A 279 10.00 17.86 -2.99
C SER A 279 9.54 17.30 -4.34
N TRP A 280 8.94 18.14 -5.16
CA TRP A 280 8.63 17.80 -6.55
C TRP A 280 9.89 17.72 -7.42
N LEU A 281 9.86 16.87 -8.46
CA LEU A 281 10.91 16.71 -9.47
C LEU A 281 10.86 17.84 -10.50
N ASP A 282 11.93 18.64 -10.56
CA ASP A 282 12.17 19.62 -11.63
C ASP A 282 12.01 18.98 -13.02
N GLY A 283 11.37 19.68 -13.97
CA GLY A 283 11.18 19.23 -15.35
C GLY A 283 10.04 18.23 -15.56
N VAL A 284 9.59 17.50 -14.52
CA VAL A 284 8.58 16.45 -14.67
C VAL A 284 7.16 17.01 -14.70
N ALA A 285 6.88 18.07 -13.95
CA ALA A 285 5.57 18.74 -13.92
C ALA A 285 5.49 20.01 -14.80
N ASP A 286 6.52 20.31 -15.58
CA ASP A 286 6.60 21.54 -16.38
C ASP A 286 5.40 21.73 -17.32
N GLY A 287 4.80 22.91 -17.27
CA GLY A 287 3.64 23.28 -18.09
C GLY A 287 2.30 22.65 -17.65
N LEU A 288 2.25 22.04 -16.46
CA LEU A 288 1.03 21.64 -15.76
C LEU A 288 0.57 22.72 -14.75
N PRO A 289 -0.68 22.64 -14.25
CA PRO A 289 -1.16 23.49 -13.15
C PRO A 289 -0.37 23.30 -11.85
N ALA A 290 -0.61 24.18 -10.88
CA ALA A 290 0.11 24.15 -9.60
C ALA A 290 -0.17 22.84 -8.83
N LEU A 291 0.90 22.16 -8.44
CA LEU A 291 0.86 21.05 -7.49
C LEU A 291 0.65 21.58 -6.06
N PRO A 292 0.06 20.79 -5.15
CA PRO A 292 -0.11 21.18 -3.75
C PRO A 292 1.24 21.33 -3.02
N GLY A 293 1.23 22.06 -1.91
CA GLY A 293 2.36 22.09 -0.99
C GLY A 293 2.49 20.75 -0.25
N ILE A 294 3.71 20.26 -0.07
CA ILE A 294 3.96 19.05 0.73
C ILE A 294 4.00 19.44 2.21
N ALA A 295 3.27 18.70 3.05
CA ALA A 295 3.18 18.93 4.48
C ALA A 295 3.13 17.60 5.26
N PRO A 296 3.55 17.55 6.53
CA PRO A 296 3.40 16.36 7.37
C PRO A 296 1.93 15.94 7.50
N SER A 297 1.64 14.63 7.50
CA SER A 297 0.28 14.10 7.64
C SER A 297 -0.47 14.62 8.86
N GLN A 298 0.24 14.83 9.98
CA GLN A 298 -0.30 15.38 11.23
C GLN A 298 -0.60 16.88 11.17
N ALA A 299 -0.08 17.62 10.18
CA ALA A 299 -0.36 19.05 10.04
C ALA A 299 -1.86 19.27 9.81
N TRP A 300 -2.43 20.32 10.39
CA TRP A 300 -3.86 20.57 10.33
C TRP A 300 -4.21 22.03 10.02
N ARG A 301 -5.46 22.24 9.62
CA ARG A 301 -6.11 23.54 9.45
C ARG A 301 -7.52 23.49 10.05
N PRO A 302 -8.07 24.62 10.52
CA PRO A 302 -9.44 24.66 11.01
C PRO A 302 -10.43 24.41 9.86
N LEU A 303 -11.46 23.60 10.12
CA LEU A 303 -12.60 23.42 9.22
C LEU A 303 -13.26 24.77 8.90
N LEU A 304 -13.41 25.11 7.62
CA LEU A 304 -14.10 26.32 7.19
C LEU A 304 -15.61 26.24 7.49
N ALA A 305 -16.18 27.35 7.94
CA ALA A 305 -17.63 27.46 8.13
C ALA A 305 -18.35 27.31 6.77
N GLY A 306 -19.18 26.28 6.63
CA GLY A 306 -19.90 25.98 5.39
C GLY A 306 -19.07 25.27 4.30
N ALA A 307 -17.88 24.74 4.64
CA ALA A 307 -16.97 24.07 3.71
C ALA A 307 -17.62 23.04 2.77
N VAL A 308 -18.58 22.27 3.30
CA VAL A 308 -19.49 21.46 2.51
C VAL A 308 -20.92 21.77 2.96
N PRO A 309 -21.88 21.97 2.05
CA PRO A 309 -23.27 22.30 2.37
C PRO A 309 -24.00 21.33 3.31
N ALA A 310 -23.50 20.10 3.48
CA ALA A 310 -24.04 19.08 4.38
C ALA A 310 -23.16 18.80 5.62
N VAL A 311 -21.82 18.77 5.50
CA VAL A 311 -20.89 18.43 6.61
C VAL A 311 -21.00 19.42 7.79
N ALA A 312 -21.19 20.70 7.48
CA ALA A 312 -21.28 21.76 8.50
C ALA A 312 -22.54 21.67 9.39
N ALA A 313 -23.49 20.76 9.10
CA ALA A 313 -24.71 20.59 9.88
C ALA A 313 -24.51 19.89 11.24
N GLY A 314 -23.34 19.26 11.46
CA GLY A 314 -23.02 18.58 12.73
C GLY A 314 -21.63 18.85 13.31
N LEU A 315 -20.65 19.28 12.52
CA LEU A 315 -19.27 19.46 13.02
C LEU A 315 -19.05 20.80 13.74
N PRO A 316 -18.23 20.85 14.81
CA PRO A 316 -17.84 22.11 15.45
C PRO A 316 -17.10 23.03 14.46
N PRO A 317 -17.51 24.30 14.29
CA PRO A 317 -16.81 25.25 13.44
C PRO A 317 -15.34 25.41 13.87
N GLY A 318 -14.41 25.27 12.92
CA GLY A 318 -12.98 25.35 13.21
C GLY A 318 -12.37 24.12 13.87
N ILE A 319 -13.08 22.98 13.96
CA ILE A 319 -12.46 21.70 14.34
C ILE A 319 -11.22 21.44 13.47
N PRO A 320 -10.08 21.02 14.04
CA PRO A 320 -8.89 20.66 13.29
C PRO A 320 -9.16 19.54 12.27
N VAL A 321 -8.80 19.79 11.01
CA VAL A 321 -8.73 18.78 9.95
C VAL A 321 -7.25 18.58 9.62
N CYS A 322 -6.74 17.35 9.78
CA CYS A 322 -5.37 16.95 9.43
C CYS A 322 -5.23 16.64 7.93
N VAL A 323 -4.05 16.89 7.35
CA VAL A 323 -3.74 16.64 5.93
C VAL A 323 -3.94 15.18 5.55
N GLY A 324 -3.62 14.25 6.45
CA GLY A 324 -3.89 12.82 6.25
C GLY A 324 -2.81 12.08 5.46
N GLY A 325 -3.22 11.00 4.78
CA GLY A 325 -2.33 10.10 4.05
C GLY A 325 -3.04 9.25 3.00
N ALA A 326 -2.26 8.48 2.25
CA ALA A 326 -2.75 7.46 1.33
C ALA A 326 -3.50 6.34 2.09
N ASP A 327 -4.51 5.75 1.45
CA ASP A 327 -5.37 4.73 2.05
C ASP A 327 -4.65 3.41 2.39
N SER A 328 -3.63 3.01 1.62
CA SER A 328 -2.79 1.85 1.95
C SER A 328 -1.90 2.10 3.17
N VAL A 329 -1.24 3.27 3.24
CA VAL A 329 -0.38 3.73 4.35
C VAL A 329 -1.17 3.87 5.64
N LEU A 330 -2.32 4.55 5.59
CA LEU A 330 -3.20 4.68 6.75
C LEU A 330 -3.95 3.38 7.06
N GLY A 331 -4.16 2.52 6.07
CA GLY A 331 -4.65 1.15 6.25
C GLY A 331 -3.68 0.31 7.08
N ALA A 332 -2.39 0.35 6.77
CA ALA A 332 -1.36 -0.32 7.56
C ALA A 332 -1.28 0.25 8.99
N LEU A 333 -1.37 1.57 9.16
CA LEU A 333 -1.43 2.20 10.49
C LEU A 333 -2.65 1.75 11.30
N GLY A 334 -3.85 1.78 10.72
CA GLY A 334 -5.09 1.38 11.38
C GLY A 334 -5.19 -0.12 11.68
N LEU A 335 -4.48 -0.95 10.92
CA LEU A 335 -4.27 -2.38 11.20
C LEU A 335 -3.30 -2.61 12.38
N GLY A 336 -2.54 -1.58 12.77
CA GLY A 336 -1.58 -1.66 13.87
C GLY A 336 -0.17 -2.10 13.44
N ILE A 337 0.20 -1.90 12.17
CA ILE A 337 1.60 -1.98 11.75
C ILE A 337 2.36 -0.80 12.37
N THR A 338 3.38 -1.08 13.17
CA THR A 338 4.21 -0.03 13.82
C THR A 338 5.70 -0.38 13.89
N GLU A 339 6.12 -1.59 13.54
CA GLU A 339 7.52 -2.02 13.65
C GLU A 339 8.10 -2.46 12.29
N PRO A 340 9.31 -2.02 11.92
CA PRO A 340 10.02 -2.51 10.74
C PRO A 340 10.09 -4.04 10.70
N GLY A 341 9.88 -4.60 9.51
CA GLY A 341 9.77 -6.04 9.28
C GLY A 341 8.34 -6.58 9.32
N GLN A 342 7.39 -5.89 9.95
CA GLN A 342 5.95 -6.24 9.89
C GLN A 342 5.39 -5.98 8.48
N VAL A 343 4.35 -6.74 8.08
CA VAL A 343 3.68 -6.60 6.78
C VAL A 343 2.18 -6.48 6.95
N ALA A 344 1.59 -5.41 6.40
CA ALA A 344 0.15 -5.35 6.15
C ALA A 344 -0.20 -6.16 4.90
N TYR A 345 -1.27 -6.95 5.00
CA TYR A 345 -1.89 -7.67 3.90
C TYR A 345 -3.37 -7.32 3.89
N ILE A 346 -3.75 -6.38 3.03
CA ILE A 346 -5.07 -5.75 3.03
C ILE A 346 -5.93 -6.38 1.93
N ALA A 347 -6.67 -7.42 2.28
CA ALA A 347 -7.50 -8.20 1.36
C ALA A 347 -8.85 -7.52 1.08
N GLY A 348 -8.82 -6.53 0.19
CA GLY A 348 -9.99 -5.83 -0.34
C GLY A 348 -10.45 -6.39 -1.69
N THR A 349 -10.87 -5.50 -2.60
CA THR A 349 -11.18 -5.83 -4.00
C THR A 349 -9.93 -6.30 -4.74
N SER A 350 -8.84 -5.55 -4.59
CA SER A 350 -7.45 -5.94 -4.78
C SER A 350 -6.83 -6.31 -3.42
N ASN A 351 -5.59 -6.82 -3.43
CA ASN A 351 -4.86 -7.08 -2.20
C ASN A 351 -3.52 -6.34 -2.16
N VAL A 352 -3.40 -5.40 -1.23
CA VAL A 352 -2.17 -4.64 -0.98
C VAL A 352 -1.26 -5.44 -0.04
N ILE A 353 0.00 -5.62 -0.43
CA ILE A 353 1.08 -6.17 0.42
C ILE A 353 2.06 -5.04 0.70
N LEU A 354 2.01 -4.46 1.91
CA LEU A 354 2.86 -3.35 2.34
C LEU A 354 3.77 -3.79 3.48
N GLY A 355 5.06 -3.90 3.21
CA GLY A 355 6.10 -4.19 4.20
C GLY A 355 6.71 -2.92 4.79
N LEU A 356 6.71 -2.79 6.12
CA LEU A 356 7.35 -1.65 6.78
C LEU A 356 8.87 -1.86 6.87
N SER A 357 9.64 -0.86 6.44
CA SER A 357 11.10 -0.84 6.36
C SER A 357 11.68 0.44 6.95
N ASP A 358 12.81 0.36 7.65
CA ASP A 358 13.59 1.54 8.09
C ASP A 358 14.25 2.30 6.91
N THR A 359 14.29 1.69 5.73
CA THR A 359 15.02 2.22 4.56
C THR A 359 14.17 2.19 3.29
N ALA A 360 14.38 3.20 2.42
CA ALA A 360 13.88 3.23 1.04
C ALA A 360 14.68 2.23 0.19
N ALA A 361 14.49 0.93 0.45
CA ALA A 361 15.23 -0.15 -0.18
C ALA A 361 14.81 -0.30 -1.64
N ALA A 362 15.44 0.43 -2.57
CA ALA A 362 15.21 0.29 -4.00
C ALA A 362 15.54 -1.11 -4.50
N ASP A 363 14.56 -1.81 -5.09
CA ASP A 363 14.78 -3.06 -5.79
C ASP A 363 15.31 -2.78 -7.21
N PRO A 364 16.50 -3.27 -7.61
CA PRO A 364 17.02 -3.06 -8.97
C PRO A 364 16.21 -3.71 -10.09
N ALA A 365 15.24 -4.57 -9.76
CA ALA A 365 14.27 -5.13 -10.69
C ALA A 365 12.89 -4.43 -10.64
N HIS A 366 12.75 -3.37 -9.84
CA HIS A 366 11.57 -2.51 -9.75
C HIS A 366 10.27 -3.22 -9.34
N ARG A 367 10.35 -4.34 -8.60
CA ARG A 367 9.20 -5.24 -8.35
C ARG A 367 8.21 -4.73 -7.29
N TYR A 368 8.53 -3.67 -6.56
CA TYR A 368 7.63 -3.03 -5.60
C TYR A 368 7.79 -1.51 -5.60
N LEU A 369 6.74 -0.82 -5.16
CA LEU A 369 6.73 0.63 -4.96
C LEU A 369 7.32 0.98 -3.58
N ILE A 370 7.80 2.22 -3.43
CA ILE A 370 8.33 2.73 -2.16
C ILE A 370 7.56 3.98 -1.76
N THR A 371 6.79 3.88 -0.68
CA THR A 371 5.90 4.93 -0.17
C THR A 371 6.39 5.41 1.21
N PRO A 372 6.54 6.72 1.47
CA PRO A 372 6.86 7.21 2.81
C PRO A 372 5.80 6.82 3.85
N MET A 373 6.20 6.51 5.08
CA MET A 373 5.28 6.23 6.21
C MET A 373 5.33 7.36 7.25
N PRO A 374 4.91 8.60 6.93
CA PRO A 374 5.24 9.81 7.70
C PRO A 374 4.77 9.81 9.17
N VAL A 375 3.77 9.01 9.52
CA VAL A 375 3.26 8.88 10.91
C VAL A 375 4.03 7.85 11.73
N LEU A 376 4.53 6.79 11.10
CA LEU A 376 5.32 5.73 11.74
C LEU A 376 6.83 6.01 11.71
N GLY A 377 7.29 6.79 10.73
CA GLY A 377 8.67 6.78 10.26
C GLY A 377 8.92 5.61 9.30
N GLY A 378 10.00 5.72 8.53
CA GLY A 378 10.38 4.69 7.56
C GLY A 378 9.51 4.69 6.29
N TRP A 379 9.41 3.50 5.68
CA TRP A 379 9.00 3.31 4.29
C TRP A 379 8.13 2.06 4.15
N GLY A 380 7.03 2.18 3.42
CA GLY A 380 6.22 1.07 2.96
C GLY A 380 6.78 0.57 1.64
N LEU A 381 6.99 -0.73 1.53
CA LEU A 381 7.40 -1.43 0.32
C LEU A 381 6.20 -2.21 -0.20
N GLU A 382 5.63 -1.78 -1.32
CA GLU A 382 4.22 -1.99 -1.66
C GLU A 382 4.04 -2.72 -3.00
N MET A 383 3.12 -3.69 -3.03
CA MET A 383 2.78 -4.53 -4.19
C MET A 383 1.28 -4.83 -4.19
N ASP A 384 0.65 -4.73 -5.36
CA ASP A 384 -0.80 -4.75 -5.48
C ASP A 384 -1.31 -5.89 -6.36
N LEU A 385 -1.86 -6.93 -5.72
CA LEU A 385 -2.51 -8.03 -6.43
C LEU A 385 -3.90 -7.59 -6.86
N LEU A 386 -4.04 -7.24 -8.13
CA LEU A 386 -5.23 -6.56 -8.67
C LEU A 386 -6.52 -7.35 -8.50
N ALA A 387 -6.47 -8.66 -8.75
CA ALA A 387 -7.64 -9.52 -8.89
C ALA A 387 -7.74 -10.57 -7.77
N THR A 388 -8.06 -10.13 -6.54
CA THR A 388 -8.16 -11.04 -5.37
C THR A 388 -9.59 -11.14 -4.83
N GLY A 389 -10.12 -10.14 -4.13
CA GLY A 389 -11.52 -10.12 -3.69
C GLY A 389 -12.50 -9.98 -4.86
N SER A 390 -12.12 -9.21 -5.89
CA SER A 390 -12.86 -9.11 -7.16
C SER A 390 -12.95 -10.47 -7.88
N ALA A 391 -11.88 -11.26 -7.87
CA ALA A 391 -11.86 -12.61 -8.43
C ALA A 391 -12.78 -13.58 -7.66
N HIS A 392 -12.78 -13.53 -6.32
CA HIS A 392 -13.72 -14.29 -5.50
C HIS A 392 -15.18 -13.86 -5.77
N GLY A 393 -15.45 -12.56 -5.87
CA GLY A 393 -16.77 -12.02 -6.21
C GLY A 393 -17.26 -12.46 -7.59
N TRP A 394 -16.39 -12.42 -8.60
CA TRP A 394 -16.66 -12.93 -9.95
C TRP A 394 -17.00 -14.43 -9.93
N LEU A 395 -16.17 -15.24 -9.27
CA LEU A 395 -16.38 -16.69 -9.22
C LEU A 395 -17.63 -17.06 -8.39
N ALA A 396 -17.94 -16.30 -7.35
CA ALA A 396 -19.18 -16.43 -6.58
C ALA A 396 -20.40 -16.08 -7.43
N GLY A 397 -20.32 -15.04 -8.28
CA GLY A 397 -21.35 -14.72 -9.26
C GLY A 397 -21.67 -15.88 -10.20
N LEU A 398 -20.65 -16.65 -10.61
CA LEU A 398 -20.80 -17.81 -11.49
C LEU A 398 -21.28 -19.09 -10.77
N LEU A 399 -20.86 -19.32 -9.51
CA LEU A 399 -21.01 -20.62 -8.85
C LEU A 399 -21.96 -20.65 -7.64
N THR A 400 -22.20 -19.50 -7.00
CA THR A 400 -22.97 -19.38 -5.74
C THR A 400 -23.99 -18.24 -5.78
N GLY A 401 -24.27 -17.68 -6.96
CA GLY A 401 -25.23 -16.56 -7.13
C GLY A 401 -24.77 -15.25 -6.48
N GLY A 402 -23.46 -15.10 -6.24
CA GLY A 402 -22.85 -13.94 -5.58
C GLY A 402 -22.53 -14.13 -4.09
N ASP A 403 -22.92 -15.24 -3.46
CA ASP A 403 -22.56 -15.54 -2.07
C ASP A 403 -21.07 -15.96 -1.97
N GLN A 404 -20.22 -14.99 -1.64
CA GLN A 404 -18.78 -15.20 -1.45
C GLN A 404 -18.45 -16.06 -0.24
N ASP A 405 -19.26 -16.00 0.83
CA ASP A 405 -19.05 -16.83 2.02
C ASP A 405 -19.35 -18.30 1.71
N ALA A 406 -20.37 -18.59 0.88
CA ALA A 406 -20.63 -19.93 0.37
C ALA A 406 -19.49 -20.42 -0.51
N LEU A 407 -18.93 -19.57 -1.37
CA LEU A 407 -17.77 -19.91 -2.18
C LEU A 407 -16.55 -20.25 -1.31
N ALA A 408 -16.27 -19.44 -0.28
CA ALA A 408 -15.19 -19.67 0.67
C ALA A 408 -15.38 -20.96 1.49
N ARG A 409 -16.61 -21.25 1.94
CA ARG A 409 -16.95 -22.52 2.62
C ARG A 409 -16.75 -23.74 1.70
N LEU A 410 -17.08 -23.61 0.41
CA LEU A 410 -16.84 -24.66 -0.59
C LEU A 410 -15.33 -24.85 -0.87
N ALA A 411 -14.55 -23.76 -0.90
CA ALA A 411 -13.10 -23.82 -1.05
C ALA A 411 -12.43 -24.52 0.12
N ALA A 412 -12.79 -24.16 1.36
CA ALA A 412 -12.22 -24.72 2.59
C ALA A 412 -12.48 -26.23 2.77
N GLY A 413 -13.45 -26.81 2.05
CA GLY A 413 -13.74 -28.24 2.06
C GLY A 413 -12.92 -29.09 1.09
N VAL A 414 -11.97 -28.51 0.34
CA VAL A 414 -11.19 -29.20 -0.70
C VAL A 414 -9.70 -29.04 -0.46
N ASP A 415 -8.92 -30.11 -0.69
CA ASP A 415 -7.46 -30.04 -0.62
C ASP A 415 -6.89 -29.22 -1.79
N PRO A 416 -5.97 -28.25 -1.56
CA PRO A 416 -5.29 -27.53 -2.64
C PRO A 416 -4.51 -28.43 -3.62
N GLU A 417 -4.08 -29.63 -3.22
CA GLU A 417 -3.44 -30.58 -4.16
C GLU A 417 -4.47 -31.20 -5.13
N ASP A 418 -5.71 -31.45 -4.69
CA ASP A 418 -6.82 -31.96 -5.52
C ASP A 418 -7.43 -30.87 -6.44
N ALA A 419 -7.21 -29.60 -6.12
CA ALA A 419 -7.70 -28.47 -6.90
C ALA A 419 -6.93 -28.27 -8.22
N PRO A 420 -7.60 -27.83 -9.31
CA PRO A 420 -6.94 -27.43 -10.55
C PRO A 420 -6.04 -26.20 -10.34
N SER A 421 -5.10 -25.99 -11.26
CA SER A 421 -4.22 -24.81 -11.24
C SER A 421 -4.97 -23.59 -11.75
N PHE A 422 -5.01 -22.52 -10.96
CA PHE A 422 -5.68 -21.27 -11.29
C PHE A 422 -4.67 -20.11 -11.21
N LEU A 423 -4.43 -19.41 -12.32
CA LEU A 423 -3.70 -18.15 -12.34
C LEU A 423 -4.70 -16.98 -12.16
N PRO A 424 -4.57 -16.13 -11.13
CA PRO A 424 -5.66 -15.26 -10.68
C PRO A 424 -5.84 -13.94 -11.47
N TYR A 425 -5.08 -13.72 -12.55
CA TYR A 425 -4.98 -12.46 -13.30
C TYR A 425 -6.26 -12.10 -14.11
N LEU A 426 -7.38 -11.87 -13.41
CA LEU A 426 -8.71 -11.65 -13.99
C LEU A 426 -9.03 -10.17 -14.26
N LEU A 427 -8.10 -9.27 -13.95
CA LEU A 427 -8.04 -7.90 -14.44
C LEU A 427 -6.86 -7.76 -15.42
N PRO A 428 -6.74 -6.68 -16.21
CA PRO A 428 -5.65 -6.53 -17.17
C PRO A 428 -4.27 -6.49 -16.49
N GLY A 429 -3.55 -7.62 -16.55
CA GLY A 429 -2.21 -7.77 -15.99
C GLY A 429 -2.14 -7.95 -14.48
N GLU A 430 -0.94 -7.72 -13.95
CA GLU A 430 -0.60 -7.83 -12.52
C GLU A 430 0.33 -6.69 -12.08
N GLN A 431 0.07 -6.11 -10.90
CA GLN A 431 0.88 -5.05 -10.25
C GLN A 431 1.52 -5.53 -8.92
N GLY A 432 1.41 -6.82 -8.61
CA GLY A 432 2.31 -7.50 -7.67
C GLY A 432 3.76 -7.54 -8.18
N ALA A 433 4.58 -8.42 -7.59
CA ALA A 433 6.02 -8.50 -7.87
C ALA A 433 6.43 -8.81 -9.32
N ARG A 434 5.48 -9.04 -10.23
CA ARG A 434 5.72 -9.34 -11.65
C ARG A 434 5.66 -8.11 -12.57
N TRP A 435 4.86 -7.09 -12.23
CA TRP A 435 4.67 -5.87 -13.04
C TRP A 435 4.43 -6.13 -14.53
N ASP A 436 3.54 -7.07 -14.83
CA ASP A 436 3.31 -7.59 -16.17
C ASP A 436 1.86 -7.27 -16.62
N PRO A 437 1.66 -6.30 -17.53
CA PRO A 437 0.34 -5.86 -17.96
C PRO A 437 -0.37 -6.85 -18.89
N ASP A 438 0.33 -7.86 -19.42
CA ASP A 438 -0.22 -8.82 -20.37
C ASP A 438 -0.78 -10.07 -19.69
N LEU A 439 -0.49 -10.34 -18.41
CA LEU A 439 -0.98 -11.55 -17.73
C LEU A 439 -2.51 -11.64 -17.71
N ALA A 440 -3.01 -12.86 -17.92
CA ALA A 440 -4.43 -13.15 -17.99
C ALA A 440 -4.80 -14.43 -17.22
N GLY A 441 -6.02 -14.46 -16.70
CA GLY A 441 -6.52 -15.55 -15.86
C GLY A 441 -6.56 -16.88 -16.59
N THR A 442 -6.11 -17.94 -15.91
CA THR A 442 -5.93 -19.26 -16.52
C THR A 442 -6.43 -20.35 -15.58
N LEU A 443 -7.11 -21.35 -16.12
CA LEU A 443 -7.56 -22.53 -15.38
C LEU A 443 -7.12 -23.79 -16.12
N THR A 444 -6.27 -24.62 -15.50
CA THR A 444 -5.71 -25.83 -16.13
C THR A 444 -5.82 -27.07 -15.23
N GLY A 445 -5.79 -28.25 -15.84
CA GLY A 445 -5.88 -29.54 -15.13
C GLY A 445 -7.29 -29.99 -14.75
N LEU A 446 -8.33 -29.44 -15.37
CA LEU A 446 -9.72 -29.84 -15.11
C LEU A 446 -10.04 -31.28 -15.52
N HIS A 447 -10.85 -31.97 -14.71
CA HIS A 447 -11.48 -33.25 -15.05
C HIS A 447 -12.91 -33.32 -14.51
N LEU A 448 -13.68 -34.33 -14.97
CA LEU A 448 -15.11 -34.52 -14.62
C LEU A 448 -15.41 -34.76 -13.12
N GLY A 449 -14.39 -34.87 -12.27
CA GLY A 449 -14.53 -34.97 -10.81
C GLY A 449 -14.48 -33.61 -10.11
N HIS A 450 -14.03 -32.56 -10.80
CA HIS A 450 -14.03 -31.21 -10.25
C HIS A 450 -15.43 -30.62 -10.23
N GLY A 451 -15.68 -29.83 -9.19
CA GLY A 451 -16.93 -29.10 -8.96
C GLY A 451 -16.64 -27.74 -8.30
N PRO A 452 -17.68 -26.98 -7.91
CA PRO A 452 -17.53 -25.59 -7.46
C PRO A 452 -16.46 -25.37 -6.38
N GLY A 453 -16.37 -26.24 -5.37
CA GLY A 453 -15.35 -26.14 -4.32
C GLY A 453 -13.92 -26.33 -4.83
N HIS A 454 -13.69 -27.17 -5.83
CA HIS A 454 -12.36 -27.34 -6.44
C HIS A 454 -11.94 -26.09 -7.22
N LEU A 455 -12.88 -25.46 -7.95
CA LEU A 455 -12.62 -24.20 -8.66
C LEU A 455 -12.31 -23.06 -7.69
N ALA A 456 -13.10 -22.94 -6.62
CA ALA A 456 -12.89 -21.97 -5.55
C ALA A 456 -11.54 -22.19 -4.84
N ARG A 457 -11.20 -23.44 -4.49
CA ARG A 457 -9.92 -23.79 -3.88
C ARG A 457 -8.74 -23.53 -4.82
N GLY A 458 -8.90 -23.78 -6.11
CA GLY A 458 -7.90 -23.48 -7.12
C GLY A 458 -7.58 -21.98 -7.15
N LEU A 459 -8.61 -21.13 -7.23
CA LEU A 459 -8.45 -19.68 -7.19
C LEU A 459 -7.73 -19.19 -5.92
N GLN A 460 -8.19 -19.63 -4.74
CA GLN A 460 -7.57 -19.26 -3.47
C GLN A 460 -6.10 -19.73 -3.39
N THR A 461 -5.81 -20.93 -3.88
CA THR A 461 -4.44 -21.47 -3.93
C THR A 461 -3.54 -20.66 -4.86
N GLY A 462 -4.06 -20.19 -6.01
CA GLY A 462 -3.36 -19.31 -6.93
C GLY A 462 -3.05 -17.94 -6.33
N ILE A 463 -4.01 -17.34 -5.63
CA ILE A 463 -3.83 -16.06 -4.91
C ILE A 463 -2.77 -16.23 -3.80
N VAL A 464 -2.82 -17.31 -3.02
CA VAL A 464 -1.82 -17.58 -1.97
C VAL A 464 -0.42 -17.84 -2.57
N ALA A 465 -0.32 -18.53 -3.70
CA ALA A 465 0.96 -18.74 -4.39
C ALA A 465 1.57 -17.41 -4.88
N GLU A 466 0.76 -16.50 -5.43
CA GLU A 466 1.23 -15.18 -5.87
C GLU A 466 1.57 -14.25 -4.70
N SER A 467 0.78 -14.30 -3.61
CA SER A 467 1.10 -13.64 -2.34
C SER A 467 2.41 -14.15 -1.74
N ARG A 468 2.67 -15.46 -1.80
CA ARG A 468 3.96 -16.06 -1.40
C ARG A 468 5.10 -15.53 -2.28
N HIS A 469 4.90 -15.43 -3.58
CA HIS A 469 5.89 -14.86 -4.52
C HIS A 469 6.26 -13.42 -4.11
N CYS A 470 5.26 -12.55 -3.92
CA CYS A 470 5.47 -11.17 -3.48
C CYS A 470 6.19 -11.07 -2.13
N LEU A 471 5.75 -11.82 -1.11
CA LEU A 471 6.38 -11.84 0.21
C LEU A 471 7.82 -12.38 0.18
N THR A 472 8.14 -13.27 -0.76
CA THR A 472 9.51 -13.77 -1.00
C THR A 472 10.38 -12.70 -1.65
N VAL A 473 9.87 -11.99 -2.66
CA VAL A 473 10.57 -10.87 -3.31
C VAL A 473 10.87 -9.75 -2.32
N LEU A 474 9.88 -9.36 -1.50
CA LEU A 474 10.03 -8.39 -0.43
C LEU A 474 11.16 -8.78 0.54
N GLN A 475 11.18 -10.02 1.02
CA GLN A 475 12.24 -10.53 1.88
C GLN A 475 13.62 -10.50 1.19
N GLN A 476 13.71 -10.91 -0.07
CA GLN A 476 14.98 -10.99 -0.81
C GLN A 476 15.60 -9.63 -1.09
N ALA A 477 14.79 -8.63 -1.44
CA ALA A 477 15.29 -7.31 -1.85
C ALA A 477 15.42 -6.31 -0.69
N SER A 478 14.64 -6.45 0.39
CA SER A 478 14.64 -5.52 1.53
C SER A 478 14.97 -6.12 2.90
N GLY A 479 14.91 -7.44 3.05
CA GLY A 479 15.04 -8.13 4.34
C GLY A 479 13.76 -8.18 5.18
N VAL A 480 12.65 -7.57 4.74
CA VAL A 480 11.36 -7.56 5.47
C VAL A 480 10.73 -8.96 5.54
N ALA A 481 10.83 -9.59 6.71
CA ALA A 481 10.50 -11.01 6.92
C ALA A 481 9.66 -11.32 8.20
N GLY A 482 9.11 -10.30 8.87
CA GLY A 482 8.34 -10.46 10.11
C GLY A 482 6.92 -11.01 9.93
N GLY A 483 6.07 -10.84 10.94
CA GLY A 483 4.67 -11.28 10.88
C GLY A 483 3.85 -10.57 9.80
N VAL A 484 2.87 -11.29 9.24
CA VAL A 484 1.87 -10.74 8.31
C VAL A 484 0.59 -10.46 9.10
N PHE A 485 -0.03 -9.31 8.86
CA PHE A 485 -1.29 -8.92 9.51
C PHE A 485 -2.36 -8.80 8.44
N LEU A 486 -3.49 -9.49 8.62
CA LEU A 486 -4.59 -9.49 7.66
C LEU A 486 -5.62 -8.39 7.99
N ALA A 487 -6.05 -7.68 6.96
CA ALA A 487 -7.20 -6.78 6.99
C ALA A 487 -8.16 -7.07 5.82
N GLY A 488 -9.34 -6.46 5.86
CA GLY A 488 -10.29 -6.45 4.75
C GLY A 488 -11.23 -7.65 4.70
N GLY A 489 -12.33 -7.48 3.96
CA GLY A 489 -13.41 -8.48 3.87
C GLY A 489 -12.99 -9.80 3.21
N GLY A 490 -12.01 -9.78 2.29
CA GLY A 490 -11.49 -11.01 1.66
C GLY A 490 -10.73 -11.92 2.63
N ALA A 491 -10.26 -11.38 3.76
CA ALA A 491 -9.54 -12.16 4.77
C ALA A 491 -10.44 -12.88 5.78
N THR A 492 -11.77 -12.79 5.65
CA THR A 492 -12.72 -13.58 6.47
C THR A 492 -12.87 -15.03 5.96
N ALA A 493 -12.34 -15.36 4.78
CA ALA A 493 -12.25 -16.72 4.29
C ALA A 493 -11.45 -17.59 5.27
N SER A 494 -12.14 -18.53 5.93
CA SER A 494 -11.64 -19.28 7.10
C SER A 494 -10.31 -20.02 6.94
N SER A 495 -9.83 -20.21 5.71
CA SER A 495 -8.54 -20.85 5.40
C SER A 495 -7.43 -19.89 4.95
N LEU A 496 -7.72 -18.63 4.58
CA LEU A 496 -6.70 -17.73 4.00
C LEU A 496 -5.52 -17.49 4.95
N ALA A 497 -5.78 -17.27 6.24
CA ALA A 497 -4.74 -17.06 7.25
C ALA A 497 -3.84 -18.30 7.44
N VAL A 498 -4.43 -19.50 7.37
CA VAL A 498 -3.71 -20.78 7.47
C VAL A 498 -2.88 -21.02 6.22
N ASP A 499 -3.50 -20.85 5.04
CA ASP A 499 -2.84 -21.04 3.76
C ASP A 499 -1.66 -20.08 3.58
N LEU A 500 -1.81 -18.80 3.95
CA LEU A 500 -0.72 -17.82 3.93
C LEU A 500 0.37 -18.16 4.93
N ALA A 501 0.03 -18.59 6.15
CA ALA A 501 1.04 -18.97 7.14
C ALA A 501 1.87 -20.14 6.63
N ASP A 502 1.21 -21.23 6.23
CA ASP A 502 1.85 -22.45 5.72
C ASP A 502 2.63 -22.23 4.42
N ALA A 503 2.13 -21.37 3.52
CA ALA A 503 2.80 -21.07 2.25
C ALA A 503 4.06 -20.20 2.44
N THR A 504 4.04 -19.28 3.39
CA THR A 504 5.11 -18.29 3.58
C THR A 504 6.11 -18.68 4.67
N GLY A 505 5.73 -19.59 5.58
CA GLY A 505 6.50 -19.90 6.79
C GLY A 505 6.48 -18.77 7.83
N ARG A 506 5.55 -17.81 7.73
CA ARG A 506 5.46 -16.61 8.59
C ARG A 506 4.23 -16.69 9.48
N PRO A 507 4.26 -16.18 10.73
CA PRO A 507 3.05 -15.99 11.53
C PRO A 507 2.08 -15.04 10.84
N VAL A 508 0.79 -15.38 10.83
CA VAL A 508 -0.28 -14.57 10.22
C VAL A 508 -1.32 -14.19 11.27
N SER A 509 -1.38 -12.90 11.62
CA SER A 509 -2.45 -12.35 12.47
C SER A 509 -3.76 -12.28 11.65
N PRO A 510 -4.84 -12.95 12.07
CA PRO A 510 -6.13 -12.85 11.39
C PRO A 510 -6.75 -11.44 11.54
N PRO A 511 -7.75 -11.07 10.73
CA PRO A 511 -8.43 -9.79 10.86
C PRO A 511 -9.07 -9.61 12.23
N ASP A 512 -8.83 -8.44 12.83
CA ASP A 512 -9.53 -8.00 14.03
C ASP A 512 -10.95 -7.52 13.65
N PRO A 513 -12.03 -8.15 14.14
CA PRO A 513 -13.40 -7.72 13.87
C PRO A 513 -13.71 -6.29 14.35
N GLU A 514 -12.91 -5.73 15.26
CA GLU A 514 -13.04 -4.35 15.71
C GLU A 514 -12.32 -3.34 14.78
N ARG A 515 -11.52 -3.80 13.81
CA ARG A 515 -10.71 -2.97 12.89
C ARG A 515 -11.04 -3.14 11.40
N VAL A 516 -12.31 -3.29 11.04
CA VAL A 516 -12.73 -3.54 9.64
C VAL A 516 -12.40 -2.38 8.68
N ASP A 517 -12.50 -1.12 9.13
CA ASP A 517 -12.30 0.08 8.29
C ASP A 517 -10.92 0.73 8.57
N CYS A 518 -9.84 -0.07 8.41
CA CYS A 518 -8.46 0.29 8.80
C CYS A 518 -8.00 1.69 8.36
N SER A 519 -8.20 2.10 7.10
CA SER A 519 -7.69 3.39 6.60
C SER A 519 -8.36 4.60 7.27
N ALA A 520 -9.65 4.48 7.63
CA ALA A 520 -10.35 5.48 8.42
C ALA A 520 -9.86 5.50 9.88
N ILE A 521 -9.59 4.33 10.47
CA ILE A 521 -9.00 4.22 11.82
C ILE A 521 -7.61 4.87 11.86
N GLY A 522 -6.76 4.59 10.87
CA GLY A 522 -5.44 5.20 10.71
C GLY A 522 -5.54 6.71 10.55
N ALA A 523 -6.46 7.21 9.72
CA ALA A 523 -6.73 8.64 9.60
C ALA A 523 -7.10 9.29 10.94
N ALA A 524 -7.97 8.66 11.73
CA ALA A 524 -8.33 9.14 13.06
C ALA A 524 -7.14 9.14 14.04
N MET A 525 -6.26 8.14 13.95
CA MET A 525 -4.99 8.12 14.70
C MET A 525 -4.03 9.26 14.29
N VAL A 526 -4.00 9.66 13.01
CA VAL A 526 -3.26 10.85 12.56
C VAL A 526 -3.80 12.12 13.23
N ALA A 527 -5.13 12.26 13.33
CA ALA A 527 -5.75 13.38 14.02
C ALA A 527 -5.44 13.40 15.52
N ALA A 528 -5.45 12.24 16.19
CA ALA A 528 -5.05 12.12 17.59
C ALA A 528 -3.60 12.57 17.82
N ALA A 529 -2.68 12.11 16.96
CA ALA A 529 -1.28 12.50 17.03
C ALA A 529 -1.05 13.99 16.69
N GLY A 530 -1.77 14.54 15.71
CA GLY A 530 -1.57 15.91 15.23
C GLY A 530 -2.22 17.02 16.04
N VAL A 531 -3.36 16.75 16.68
CA VAL A 531 -4.09 17.75 17.49
C VAL A 531 -3.61 17.78 18.93
N ASP A 532 -3.63 16.63 19.60
CA ASP A 532 -3.38 16.53 21.05
C ASP A 532 -2.05 15.82 21.39
N GLY A 533 -1.28 15.42 20.38
CA GLY A 533 0.02 14.77 20.58
C GLY A 533 -0.09 13.35 21.13
N ALA A 534 -1.21 12.66 20.87
CA ALA A 534 -1.44 11.31 21.34
C ALA A 534 -0.35 10.36 20.82
N ALA A 535 0.18 9.51 21.71
CA ALA A 535 1.02 8.41 21.28
C ALA A 535 0.18 7.43 20.44
N LEU A 536 0.78 6.87 19.39
CA LEU A 536 0.13 5.80 18.64
C LEU A 536 -0.19 4.62 19.59
N PRO A 537 -1.38 4.01 19.49
CA PRO A 537 -1.70 2.78 20.19
C PRO A 537 -0.58 1.74 20.05
N ALA A 538 -0.29 1.04 21.15
CA ALA A 538 0.68 -0.06 21.10
C ALA A 538 0.22 -1.09 20.04
N PRO A 539 1.15 -1.67 19.24
CA PRO A 539 0.77 -2.63 18.22
C PRO A 539 0.00 -3.81 18.83
N PRO A 540 -1.02 -4.35 18.12
CA PRO A 540 -1.60 -5.62 18.51
C PRO A 540 -0.48 -6.66 18.55
N SER A 541 -0.23 -7.24 19.73
CA SER A 541 0.89 -8.17 19.86
C SER A 541 0.66 -9.35 18.91
N ALA A 542 1.55 -9.52 17.92
CA ALA A 542 1.44 -10.54 16.87
C ALA A 542 1.32 -12.00 17.40
N ALA A 543 1.50 -12.23 18.70
CA ALA A 543 1.34 -13.52 19.34
C ALA A 543 -0.11 -13.84 19.80
N ARG A 544 -1.02 -12.85 19.92
CA ARG A 544 -2.39 -13.10 20.42
C ARG A 544 -3.33 -13.45 19.28
N GLY A 545 -3.46 -14.75 19.00
CA GLY A 545 -4.42 -15.28 18.03
C GLY A 545 -3.87 -15.43 16.61
N ALA A 546 -2.59 -15.13 16.36
CA ALA A 546 -1.99 -15.41 15.07
C ALA A 546 -1.92 -16.91 14.77
N VAL A 547 -2.15 -17.23 13.50
CA VAL A 547 -1.92 -18.56 12.94
C VAL A 547 -0.42 -18.75 12.74
N LEU A 548 0.11 -19.82 13.31
CA LEU A 548 1.50 -20.23 13.12
C LEU A 548 1.59 -21.21 11.95
N PRO A 549 2.65 -21.16 11.13
CA PRO A 549 2.87 -22.11 10.04
C PRO A 549 3.05 -23.53 10.58
N ASP A 550 2.43 -24.52 9.93
CA ASP A 550 2.74 -25.94 10.15
C ASP A 550 3.92 -26.37 9.27
N PRO A 551 5.08 -26.76 9.85
CA PRO A 551 6.23 -27.25 9.08
C PRO A 551 5.92 -28.49 8.22
N ALA A 552 4.88 -29.27 8.56
CA ALA A 552 4.43 -30.40 7.74
C ALA A 552 3.84 -29.97 6.39
N HIS A 553 3.29 -28.74 6.30
CA HIS A 553 2.69 -28.21 5.07
C HIS A 553 3.69 -27.48 4.16
N ALA A 554 4.90 -27.16 4.61
CA ALA A 554 5.90 -26.45 3.80
C ALA A 554 6.20 -27.17 2.46
N ALA A 555 6.51 -28.46 2.51
CA ALA A 555 6.82 -29.25 1.31
C ALA A 555 5.64 -29.42 0.34
N ARG A 556 4.40 -29.23 0.81
CA ARG A 556 3.17 -29.20 -0.01
C ARG A 556 3.06 -27.85 -0.71
N TRP A 557 3.21 -26.74 0.02
CA TRP A 557 3.18 -25.41 -0.56
C TRP A 557 4.32 -25.14 -1.54
N ASP A 558 5.48 -25.79 -1.39
CA ASP A 558 6.54 -25.79 -2.38
C ASP A 558 6.08 -26.43 -3.70
N ARG A 559 5.40 -27.59 -3.65
CA ARG A 559 4.81 -28.22 -4.86
C ARG A 559 3.74 -27.33 -5.50
N LEU A 560 2.88 -26.72 -4.68
CA LEU A 560 1.81 -25.83 -5.15
C LEU A 560 2.37 -24.57 -5.83
N ALA A 561 3.40 -23.95 -5.26
CA ALA A 561 4.10 -22.81 -5.86
C ALA A 561 4.83 -23.19 -7.15
N CYS A 562 5.56 -24.32 -7.17
CA CYS A 562 6.19 -24.82 -8.40
C CYS A 562 5.15 -25.13 -9.50
N ARG A 563 3.97 -25.65 -9.14
CA ARG A 563 2.85 -25.87 -10.07
C ARG A 563 2.30 -24.56 -10.62
N HIS A 564 2.18 -23.52 -9.81
CA HIS A 564 1.76 -22.17 -10.22
C HIS A 564 2.74 -21.56 -11.21
N GLU A 565 4.03 -21.48 -10.87
CA GLU A 565 5.08 -20.94 -11.76
C GLU A 565 5.20 -21.74 -13.07
N ALA A 566 5.09 -23.07 -13.03
CA ALA A 566 5.09 -23.90 -14.24
C ALA A 566 3.85 -23.67 -15.12
N THR A 567 2.68 -23.43 -14.51
CA THR A 567 1.45 -23.07 -15.23
C THR A 567 1.62 -21.71 -15.91
N LEU A 568 2.15 -20.72 -15.18
CA LEU A 568 2.43 -19.38 -15.68
C LEU A 568 3.44 -19.39 -16.84
N ALA A 569 4.57 -20.06 -16.68
CA ALA A 569 5.59 -20.16 -17.73
C ALA A 569 5.07 -20.86 -19.01
N ALA A 570 4.16 -21.85 -18.87
CA ALA A 570 3.52 -22.49 -20.01
C ALA A 570 2.43 -21.63 -20.67
N ALA A 571 1.79 -20.72 -19.91
CA ALA A 571 0.69 -19.89 -20.37
C ALA A 571 1.13 -18.52 -20.93
N ALA A 572 2.22 -17.93 -20.43
CA ALA A 572 2.70 -16.61 -20.84
C ALA A 572 2.84 -16.40 -22.37
N PRO A 573 3.30 -17.38 -23.18
CA PRO A 573 3.33 -17.25 -24.65
C PRO A 573 1.96 -17.09 -25.32
N LEU A 574 0.85 -17.37 -24.61
CA LEU A 574 -0.51 -17.18 -25.11
C LEU A 574 -1.01 -15.75 -24.89
N TYR A 575 -0.35 -14.96 -24.04
CA TYR A 575 -0.80 -13.64 -23.60
C TYR A 575 0.00 -12.51 -24.24
N HIS A 576 1.34 -12.63 -24.24
CA HIS A 576 2.21 -11.62 -24.84
C HIS A 576 2.01 -11.54 -26.36
N ARG A 577 1.48 -10.41 -26.84
CA ARG A 577 1.20 -10.19 -28.27
C ARG A 577 2.49 -10.11 -29.09
N GLY A 578 2.90 -11.26 -29.60
CA GLY A 578 4.12 -11.44 -30.39
C GLY A 578 4.68 -12.87 -30.37
N ALA A 579 4.18 -13.73 -29.48
CA ALA A 579 4.64 -15.11 -29.33
C ALA A 579 3.88 -16.16 -30.19
N LEU A 580 2.87 -15.76 -30.95
CA LEU A 580 2.40 -16.56 -32.08
C LEU A 580 3.46 -16.51 -33.19
N PRO A 581 3.97 -17.65 -33.69
CA PRO A 581 4.86 -17.64 -34.83
C PRO A 581 4.14 -17.02 -36.05
N PRO A 582 4.85 -16.26 -36.91
CA PRO A 582 4.24 -15.70 -38.10
C PRO A 582 3.64 -16.82 -38.96
N ASP A 583 2.44 -16.57 -39.49
CA ASP A 583 1.64 -17.55 -40.23
C ASP A 583 2.48 -18.33 -41.24
N HIS A 584 2.28 -19.66 -41.29
CA HIS A 584 2.92 -20.53 -42.27
C HIS A 584 2.64 -20.01 -43.70
N PRO A 585 3.67 -19.74 -44.52
CA PRO A 585 3.48 -19.30 -45.89
C PRO A 585 3.08 -20.50 -46.77
N GLY A 586 1.78 -20.73 -46.95
CA GLY A 586 1.31 -21.82 -47.80
C GLY A 586 -0.20 -22.05 -47.80
N GLY A 587 -0.93 -21.31 -48.65
CA GLY A 587 -2.39 -21.44 -48.75
C GLY A 587 -3.01 -20.70 -49.92
N SER A 588 -2.42 -20.77 -51.11
CA SER A 588 -2.99 -20.14 -52.32
C SER A 588 -4.23 -20.89 -52.81
N HIS A 589 -5.39 -20.65 -52.19
CA HIS A 589 -6.67 -21.06 -52.76
C HIS A 589 -7.05 -20.07 -53.87
N ALA A 590 -6.65 -20.43 -55.08
CA ALA A 590 -7.14 -19.78 -56.29
C ALA A 590 -8.66 -19.95 -56.38
N VAL A 591 -9.40 -18.84 -56.31
CA VAL A 591 -10.83 -18.81 -56.60
C VAL A 591 -11.00 -18.96 -58.11
N THR A 592 -11.23 -20.19 -58.57
CA THR A 592 -11.65 -20.45 -59.94
C THR A 592 -13.11 -20.05 -60.11
N SER A 593 -13.34 -18.95 -60.83
CA SER A 593 -14.66 -18.55 -61.32
C SER A 593 -15.25 -19.66 -62.20
N HIS A 594 -16.41 -20.18 -61.82
CA HIS A 594 -17.28 -20.96 -62.69
C HIS A 594 -18.69 -20.39 -62.60
N ASP A 595 -19.08 -19.70 -63.66
CA ASP A 595 -20.46 -19.33 -63.95
C ASP A 595 -20.62 -19.41 -65.47
N GLU A 596 -21.31 -20.45 -65.95
CA GLU A 596 -21.91 -20.56 -67.29
C GLU A 596 -22.64 -21.92 -67.46
N ARG A 597 -23.91 -21.99 -67.01
CA ARG A 597 -25.08 -22.49 -67.78
C ARG A 597 -26.36 -22.55 -66.95
#